data_AF-A0A1Y3CWY2-F1
#
_entry.id   AF-A0A1Y3CWY2-F1
#
_cell.length_a   1.000
_cell.length_b   1.000
_cell.length_c   1.000
_cell.angle_alpha   90.00
_cell.angle_beta   90.00
_cell.angle_gamma   90.00
#
_symmetry.space_group_name_H-M   'P 1'
#
loop_
_entity.id
_entity.type
_entity.pdbx_description
1 polymer ?
#
loop_
_entity_poly.entity_id
_entity_poly.type
_entity_poly.pdbx_seq_one_letter_code
_entity_poly.pdbx_strand_id
1 'polypeptide(L)'
;MIYLYILTTIILVGLLYRAIIQIRKKQLNLESLQVNLDRTRNNLAEHEQQNDALHHQLNTCRIEIGNLKNKLEKLSQYQDVLDIEHYVAERKNQVESFVEATKTEAEFLLKKIEAEIESVRHYLEKLEKNSRLNLEAQAREQLGGFYNQAVEQENLAAISKALENKIHGYGIQYLYPAQTVLDQLIDGYDEIHAVQQLKEVRRKIKNAIAANTVGQCDYVEENRRLSAIALVTHVFNSKADLYLSQLTHDTIGEFIQALQDDFILINHSGTAFSHARINESFLKLRLEELRFAGLVLAFKAQQYAEQSELQEQMIEG
;
A
#
# COMPACT_ATOMS: atom_id res chain seq x y z
N MET A 1 -45.67 134.12 -42.66
CA MET A 1 -46.19 132.89 -43.31
C MET A 1 -45.13 131.85 -43.69
N ILE A 2 -43.82 132.06 -43.45
CA ILE A 2 -42.77 131.06 -43.73
C ILE A 2 -42.37 130.24 -42.48
N TYR A 3 -42.38 130.84 -41.28
CA TYR A 3 -42.00 130.17 -40.02
C TYR A 3 -42.92 129.03 -39.58
N LEU A 4 -44.22 129.08 -39.92
CA LEU A 4 -45.19 128.05 -39.52
C LEU A 4 -45.02 126.74 -40.31
N TYR A 5 -44.57 126.81 -41.57
CA TYR A 5 -44.27 125.64 -42.40
C TYR A 5 -42.95 124.94 -42.01
N ILE A 6 -41.97 125.71 -41.51
CA ILE A 6 -40.70 125.14 -41.02
C ILE A 6 -40.93 124.38 -39.71
N LEU A 7 -41.81 124.87 -38.83
CA LEU A 7 -42.11 124.19 -37.57
C LEU A 7 -42.88 122.87 -37.78
N THR A 8 -43.86 122.85 -38.69
CA THR A 8 -44.65 121.64 -38.97
C THR A 8 -43.84 120.56 -39.68
N THR A 9 -42.92 120.95 -40.57
CA THR A 9 -42.01 119.99 -41.24
C THR A 9 -41.01 119.38 -40.25
N ILE A 10 -40.47 120.14 -39.30
CA ILE A 10 -39.57 119.60 -38.26
C ILE A 10 -40.31 118.60 -37.35
N ILE A 11 -41.55 118.88 -36.95
CA ILE A 11 -42.37 117.97 -36.13
C ILE A 11 -42.69 116.68 -36.89
N LEU A 12 -43.04 116.78 -38.19
CA LEU A 12 -43.32 115.61 -39.03
C LEU A 12 -42.08 114.72 -39.19
N VAL A 13 -40.91 115.32 -39.41
CA VAL A 13 -39.63 114.60 -39.51
C VAL A 13 -39.29 113.94 -38.17
N GLY A 14 -39.53 114.60 -37.03
CA GLY A 14 -39.35 114.01 -35.70
C GLY A 14 -40.27 112.83 -35.42
N LEU A 15 -41.53 112.89 -35.86
CA LEU A 15 -42.48 111.77 -35.76
C LEU A 15 -42.10 110.60 -36.69
N LEU A 16 -41.70 110.89 -37.93
CA LEU A 16 -41.19 109.88 -38.86
C LEU A 16 -39.92 109.22 -38.31
N TYR A 17 -39.00 109.99 -37.71
CA TYR A 17 -37.80 109.47 -37.08
C TYR A 17 -38.11 108.55 -35.89
N ARG A 18 -39.07 108.94 -35.02
CA ARG A 18 -39.56 108.07 -33.93
C ARG A 18 -40.23 106.79 -34.44
N ALA A 19 -41.03 106.89 -35.49
CA ALA A 19 -41.67 105.72 -36.11
C ALA A 19 -40.64 104.76 -36.70
N ILE A 20 -39.60 105.28 -37.39
CA ILE A 20 -38.50 104.48 -37.93
C ILE A 20 -37.71 103.78 -36.81
N ILE A 21 -37.45 104.47 -35.68
CA ILE A 21 -36.80 103.85 -34.52
C ILE A 21 -37.66 102.75 -33.91
N GLN A 22 -38.97 102.99 -33.73
CA GLN A 22 -39.87 101.96 -33.20
C GLN A 22 -39.99 100.76 -34.13
N ILE A 23 -40.03 100.97 -35.45
CA ILE A 23 -40.04 99.90 -36.45
C ILE A 23 -38.73 99.11 -36.38
N ARG A 24 -37.57 99.78 -36.32
CA ARG A 24 -36.28 99.10 -36.13
C ARG A 24 -36.21 98.31 -34.83
N LYS A 25 -36.72 98.86 -33.72
CA LYS A 25 -36.75 98.16 -32.42
C LYS A 25 -37.67 96.93 -32.47
N LYS A 26 -38.81 97.02 -33.15
CA LYS A 26 -39.71 95.88 -33.38
C LYS A 26 -39.08 94.84 -34.32
N GLN A 27 -38.35 95.27 -35.36
CA GLN A 27 -37.61 94.38 -36.26
C GLN A 27 -36.50 93.63 -35.52
N LEU A 28 -35.69 94.33 -34.71
CA LEU A 28 -34.67 93.68 -33.87
C LEU A 28 -35.27 92.71 -32.85
N ASN A 29 -36.40 93.07 -32.24
CA ASN A 29 -37.11 92.16 -31.34
C ASN A 29 -37.66 90.93 -32.10
N LEU A 30 -38.21 91.11 -33.30
CA LEU A 30 -38.69 90.01 -34.14
C LEU A 30 -37.55 89.09 -34.58
N GLU A 31 -36.39 89.64 -34.97
CA GLU A 31 -35.19 88.86 -35.28
C GLU A 31 -34.71 88.09 -34.05
N SER A 32 -34.63 88.72 -32.88
CA SER A 32 -34.25 88.03 -31.64
C SER A 32 -35.23 86.92 -31.25
N LEU A 33 -36.53 87.13 -31.53
CA LEU A 33 -37.58 86.15 -31.25
C LEU A 33 -37.54 84.99 -32.26
N GLN A 34 -37.23 85.27 -33.53
CA GLN A 34 -36.97 84.25 -34.56
C GLN A 34 -35.75 83.42 -34.22
N VAL A 35 -34.62 84.05 -33.84
CA VAL A 35 -33.41 83.35 -33.41
C VAL A 35 -33.67 82.48 -32.18
N ASN A 36 -34.44 82.98 -31.20
CA ASN A 36 -34.83 82.18 -30.04
C ASN A 36 -35.75 81.01 -30.43
N LEU A 37 -36.71 81.23 -31.34
CA LEU A 37 -37.61 80.19 -31.83
C LEU A 37 -36.83 79.10 -32.58
N ASP A 38 -35.90 79.49 -33.45
CA ASP A 38 -35.00 78.58 -34.16
C ASP A 38 -34.09 77.82 -33.19
N ARG A 39 -33.55 78.48 -32.16
CA ARG A 39 -32.75 77.82 -31.13
C ARG A 39 -33.58 76.82 -30.33
N THR A 40 -34.80 77.17 -29.92
CA THR A 40 -35.69 76.23 -29.22
C THR A 40 -36.10 75.07 -30.11
N ARG A 41 -36.30 75.30 -31.40
CA ARG A 41 -36.60 74.25 -32.39
C ARG A 41 -35.42 73.30 -32.58
N ASN A 42 -34.21 73.84 -32.67
CA ASN A 42 -33.00 73.03 -32.79
C ASN A 42 -32.74 72.21 -31.52
N ASN A 43 -32.89 72.81 -30.33
CA ASN A 43 -32.77 72.09 -29.07
C ASN A 43 -33.85 71.00 -28.93
N LEU A 44 -35.09 71.28 -29.35
CA LEU A 44 -36.16 70.29 -29.34
C LEU A 44 -35.84 69.12 -30.27
N ALA A 45 -35.36 69.40 -31.49
CA ALA A 45 -34.93 68.37 -32.43
C ALA A 45 -33.74 67.55 -31.89
N GLU A 46 -32.79 68.18 -31.19
CA GLU A 46 -31.68 67.48 -30.55
C GLU A 46 -32.17 66.57 -29.39
N HIS A 47 -33.10 67.05 -28.57
CA HIS A 47 -33.71 66.24 -27.52
C HIS A 47 -34.57 65.10 -28.07
N GLU A 48 -35.32 65.32 -29.16
CA GLU A 48 -36.06 64.26 -29.86
C GLU A 48 -35.09 63.19 -30.39
N GLN A 49 -33.98 63.58 -31.02
CA GLN A 49 -32.95 62.66 -31.49
C GLN A 49 -32.29 61.87 -30.35
N GLN A 50 -31.99 62.53 -29.23
CA GLN A 50 -31.45 61.88 -28.03
C GLN A 50 -32.47 60.89 -27.43
N ASN A 51 -33.75 61.25 -27.41
CA ASN A 51 -34.80 60.39 -26.90
C ASN A 51 -34.99 59.16 -27.80
N ASP A 52 -34.95 59.32 -29.12
CA ASP A 52 -35.00 58.22 -30.08
C ASP A 52 -33.79 57.29 -29.93
N ALA A 53 -32.58 57.85 -29.75
CA ALA A 53 -31.38 57.07 -29.49
C ALA A 53 -31.47 56.28 -28.17
N LEU A 54 -32.00 56.90 -27.12
CA LEU A 54 -32.20 56.25 -25.82
C LEU A 54 -33.26 55.15 -25.91
N HIS A 55 -34.38 55.40 -26.62
CA HIS A 55 -35.40 54.39 -26.89
C HIS A 55 -34.84 53.20 -27.67
N HIS A 56 -33.98 53.45 -28.65
CA HIS A 56 -33.29 52.40 -29.37
C HIS A 56 -32.41 51.57 -28.42
N GLN A 57 -31.57 52.21 -27.60
CA GLN A 57 -30.73 51.51 -26.61
C GLN A 57 -31.54 50.69 -25.60
N LEU A 58 -32.65 51.24 -25.11
CA LEU A 58 -33.56 50.55 -24.18
C LEU A 58 -34.16 49.32 -24.86
N ASN A 59 -34.58 49.44 -26.12
CA ASN A 59 -35.09 48.32 -26.91
C ASN A 59 -34.02 47.25 -27.14
N THR A 60 -32.77 47.63 -27.46
CA THR A 60 -31.66 46.70 -27.60
C THR A 60 -31.39 45.95 -26.29
N CYS A 61 -31.29 46.67 -25.17
CA CYS A 61 -31.08 46.06 -23.86
C CYS A 61 -32.24 45.13 -23.46
N ARG A 62 -33.48 45.48 -23.79
CA ARG A 62 -34.65 44.63 -23.54
C ARG A 62 -34.60 43.32 -24.34
N ILE A 63 -34.16 43.39 -25.60
CA ILE A 63 -33.95 42.20 -26.44
C ILE A 63 -32.83 41.34 -25.86
N GLU A 64 -31.72 41.92 -25.42
CA GLU A 64 -30.61 41.20 -24.78
C GLU A 64 -31.05 40.50 -23.50
N ILE A 65 -31.81 41.17 -22.63
CA ILE A 65 -32.39 40.59 -21.42
C ILE A 65 -33.32 39.42 -21.78
N GLY A 66 -34.15 39.56 -22.82
CA GLY A 66 -35.00 38.48 -23.31
C GLY A 66 -34.18 37.27 -23.79
N ASN A 67 -33.11 37.52 -24.56
CA ASN A 67 -32.21 36.49 -25.05
C ASN A 67 -31.46 35.78 -23.91
N LEU A 68 -31.01 36.52 -22.90
CA LEU A 68 -30.35 35.95 -21.71
C LEU A 68 -31.32 35.12 -20.88
N LYS A 69 -32.56 35.58 -20.69
CA LYS A 69 -33.61 34.79 -20.02
C LYS A 69 -33.91 33.48 -20.74
N ASN A 70 -34.06 33.53 -22.07
CA ASN A 70 -34.27 32.32 -22.87
C ASN A 70 -33.07 31.36 -22.80
N LYS A 71 -31.83 31.88 -22.75
CA LYS A 71 -30.64 31.05 -22.52
C LYS A 71 -30.63 30.42 -21.14
N LEU A 72 -31.02 31.18 -20.11
CA LEU A 72 -31.12 30.70 -18.73
C LEU A 72 -32.16 29.57 -18.62
N GLU A 73 -33.32 29.74 -19.25
CA GLU A 73 -34.39 28.72 -19.27
C GLU A 73 -33.98 27.45 -20.02
N LYS A 74 -33.19 27.58 -21.10
CA LYS A 74 -32.58 26.43 -21.76
C LYS A 74 -31.53 25.74 -20.88
N LEU A 75 -30.78 26.49 -20.08
CA LEU A 75 -29.76 25.96 -19.19
C LEU A 75 -30.35 25.34 -17.91
N SER A 76 -31.49 25.83 -17.43
CA SER A 76 -32.18 25.25 -16.25
C SER A 76 -32.67 23.83 -16.51
N GLN A 77 -32.84 23.42 -17.77
CA GLN A 77 -33.14 22.03 -18.14
C GLN A 77 -31.99 21.05 -17.77
N TYR A 78 -30.79 21.55 -17.48
CA TYR A 78 -29.62 20.75 -17.08
C TYR A 78 -29.39 20.74 -15.56
N GLN A 79 -30.35 21.20 -14.76
CA GLN A 79 -30.22 21.16 -13.29
C GLN A 79 -30.03 19.73 -12.78
N ASP A 80 -30.73 18.75 -13.37
CA ASP A 80 -30.58 17.33 -13.03
C ASP A 80 -29.14 16.82 -13.24
N VAL A 81 -28.39 17.39 -14.19
CA VAL A 81 -26.98 17.02 -14.43
C VAL A 81 -26.10 17.50 -13.28
N LEU A 82 -26.32 18.72 -12.78
CA LEU A 82 -25.60 19.24 -11.62
C LEU A 82 -25.91 18.44 -10.35
N ASP A 83 -27.17 18.06 -10.17
CA ASP A 83 -27.61 17.26 -9.02
C ASP A 83 -27.00 15.84 -9.09
N ILE A 84 -26.92 15.24 -10.30
CA ILE A 84 -26.22 13.97 -10.52
C ILE A 84 -24.72 14.11 -10.27
N GLU A 85 -24.06 15.19 -10.71
CA GLU A 85 -22.64 15.42 -10.44
C GLU A 85 -22.37 15.52 -8.93
N HIS A 86 -23.23 16.23 -8.19
CA HIS A 86 -23.13 16.31 -6.74
C HIS A 86 -23.34 14.94 -6.08
N TYR A 87 -24.36 14.19 -6.52
CA TYR A 87 -24.62 12.84 -6.03
C TYR A 87 -23.44 11.88 -6.31
N VAL A 88 -22.86 11.93 -7.52
CA VAL A 88 -21.70 11.11 -7.88
C VAL A 88 -20.49 11.49 -7.02
N ALA A 89 -20.26 12.78 -6.78
CA ALA A 89 -19.19 13.23 -5.89
C ALA A 89 -19.38 12.74 -4.45
N GLU A 90 -20.60 12.82 -3.93
CA GLU A 90 -20.94 12.31 -2.60
C GLU A 90 -20.75 10.79 -2.51
N ARG A 91 -21.26 10.04 -3.48
CA ARG A 91 -21.09 8.58 -3.54
C ARG A 91 -19.62 8.18 -3.64
N LYS A 92 -18.81 8.92 -4.41
CA LYS A 92 -17.37 8.70 -4.50
C LYS A 92 -16.69 8.89 -3.15
N ASN A 93 -17.00 9.98 -2.44
CA ASN A 93 -16.46 10.22 -1.09
C ASN A 93 -16.89 9.14 -0.09
N GLN A 94 -18.13 8.66 -0.16
CA GLN A 94 -18.62 7.56 0.68
C GLN A 94 -17.86 6.25 0.39
N VAL A 95 -17.62 5.93 -0.88
CA VAL A 95 -16.86 4.73 -1.26
C VAL A 95 -15.41 4.86 -0.80
N GLU A 96 -14.76 6.02 -1.01
CA GLU A 96 -13.39 6.25 -0.54
C GLU A 96 -13.31 6.12 0.99
N SER A 97 -14.22 6.76 1.74
CA SER A 97 -14.27 6.64 3.20
C SER A 97 -14.51 5.21 3.67
N PHE A 98 -15.38 4.45 2.97
CA PHE A 98 -15.63 3.05 3.31
C PHE A 98 -14.39 2.21 3.04
N VAL A 99 -13.76 2.36 1.87
CA VAL A 99 -12.52 1.64 1.52
C VAL A 99 -11.41 1.94 2.54
N GLU A 100 -11.25 3.20 2.94
CA GLU A 100 -10.28 3.60 3.96
C GLU A 100 -10.60 2.94 5.32
N ALA A 101 -11.86 2.98 5.74
CA ALA A 101 -12.30 2.34 6.98
C ALA A 101 -12.05 0.83 6.97
N THR A 102 -12.47 0.12 5.92
CA THR A 102 -12.27 -1.32 5.78
C THR A 102 -10.79 -1.69 5.73
N LYS A 103 -9.96 -0.88 5.06
CA LYS A 103 -8.51 -1.08 5.03
C LYS A 103 -7.90 -0.93 6.42
N THR A 104 -8.26 0.12 7.15
CA THR A 104 -7.74 0.34 8.52
C THR A 104 -8.20 -0.75 9.49
N GLU A 105 -9.43 -1.24 9.37
CA GLU A 105 -9.94 -2.36 10.16
C GLU A 105 -9.21 -3.67 9.81
N ALA A 106 -8.98 -3.95 8.53
CA ALA A 106 -8.21 -5.12 8.10
C ALA A 106 -6.75 -5.05 8.61
N GLU A 107 -6.08 -3.90 8.49
CA GLU A 107 -4.74 -3.70 9.03
C GLU A 107 -4.69 -3.85 10.56
N PHE A 108 -5.73 -3.39 11.28
CA PHE A 108 -5.84 -3.57 12.72
C PHE A 108 -6.03 -5.04 13.10
N LEU A 109 -6.91 -5.76 12.41
CA LEU A 109 -7.13 -7.20 12.62
C LEU A 109 -5.87 -8.00 12.33
N LEU A 110 -5.16 -7.70 11.25
CA LEU A 110 -3.88 -8.33 10.92
C LEU A 110 -2.86 -8.13 12.05
N LYS A 111 -2.65 -6.89 12.50
CA LYS A 111 -1.74 -6.60 13.62
C LYS A 111 -2.15 -7.30 14.91
N LYS A 112 -3.45 -7.41 15.18
CA LYS A 112 -3.96 -8.12 16.36
C LYS A 112 -3.66 -9.62 16.28
N ILE A 113 -3.90 -10.25 15.13
CA ILE A 113 -3.59 -11.66 14.89
C ILE A 113 -2.08 -11.90 15.00
N GLU A 114 -1.25 -11.03 14.42
CA GLU A 114 0.21 -11.10 14.54
C GLU A 114 0.66 -11.05 16.02
N ALA A 115 0.09 -10.13 16.81
CA ALA A 115 0.39 -10.02 18.23
C ALA A 115 -0.07 -11.26 19.03
N GLU A 116 -1.24 -11.81 18.72
CA GLU A 116 -1.74 -13.04 19.35
C GLU A 116 -0.83 -14.24 19.00
N ILE A 117 -0.45 -14.41 17.74
CA ILE A 117 0.49 -15.45 17.29
C ILE A 117 1.81 -15.35 18.06
N GLU A 118 2.36 -14.14 18.20
CA GLU A 118 3.61 -13.93 18.91
C GLU A 118 3.48 -14.22 20.41
N SER A 119 2.35 -13.85 21.01
CA SER A 119 2.06 -14.17 22.42
C SER A 119 1.96 -15.68 22.67
N VAL A 120 1.32 -16.41 21.76
CA VAL A 120 1.18 -17.87 21.82
C VAL A 120 2.53 -18.54 21.62
N ARG A 121 3.34 -18.08 20.67
CA ARG A 121 4.71 -18.57 20.48
C ARG A 121 5.54 -18.42 21.75
N HIS A 122 5.54 -17.23 22.35
CA HIS A 122 6.27 -16.99 23.59
C HIS A 122 5.77 -17.88 24.75
N TYR A 123 4.45 -18.07 24.85
CA TYR A 123 3.87 -18.98 25.83
C TYR A 123 4.31 -20.43 25.62
N LEU A 124 4.30 -20.92 24.39
CA LEU A 124 4.73 -22.28 24.04
C LEU A 124 6.22 -22.49 24.30
N GLU A 125 7.07 -21.53 23.95
CA GLU A 125 8.51 -21.58 24.25
C GLU A 125 8.76 -21.64 25.77
N LYS A 126 8.03 -20.84 26.54
CA LYS A 126 8.11 -20.84 28.01
C LYS A 126 7.64 -22.17 28.58
N LEU A 127 6.55 -22.72 28.06
CA LEU A 127 6.01 -24.02 28.47
C LEU A 127 7.00 -25.15 28.17
N GLU A 128 7.58 -25.18 26.96
CA GLU A 128 8.59 -26.17 26.56
C GLU A 128 9.80 -26.10 27.50
N LYS A 129 10.31 -24.88 27.77
CA LYS A 129 11.44 -24.68 28.67
C LYS A 129 11.14 -25.14 30.09
N ASN A 130 9.98 -24.77 30.63
CA ASN A 130 9.57 -25.19 31.98
C ASN A 130 9.35 -26.71 32.06
N SER A 131 8.76 -27.30 31.03
CA SER A 131 8.59 -28.75 30.94
C SER A 131 9.93 -29.48 30.94
N ARG A 132 10.89 -29.03 30.12
CA ARG A 132 12.27 -29.56 30.10
C ARG A 132 12.94 -29.46 31.48
N LEU A 133 12.87 -28.30 32.13
CA LEU A 133 13.46 -28.11 33.47
C LEU A 133 12.80 -29.00 34.54
N ASN A 134 11.47 -29.15 34.50
CA ASN A 134 10.75 -30.01 35.43
C ASN A 134 11.09 -31.48 35.21
N LEU A 135 11.16 -31.93 33.95
CA LEU A 135 11.60 -33.28 33.59
C LEU A 135 13.04 -33.54 34.05
N GLU A 136 13.93 -32.57 33.85
CA GLU A 136 15.32 -32.67 34.32
C GLU A 136 15.41 -32.76 35.84
N ALA A 137 14.62 -31.95 36.56
CA ALA A 137 14.54 -32.00 38.01
C ALA A 137 14.01 -33.35 38.52
N GLN A 138 12.95 -33.87 37.90
CA GLN A 138 12.41 -35.19 38.22
C GLN A 138 13.41 -36.31 37.93
N ALA A 139 14.11 -36.25 36.79
CA ALA A 139 15.15 -37.22 36.44
C ALA A 139 16.31 -37.17 37.44
N ARG A 140 16.72 -35.98 37.89
CA ARG A 140 17.74 -35.82 38.95
C ARG A 140 17.27 -36.35 40.30
N GLU A 141 16.02 -36.14 40.65
CA GLU A 141 15.45 -36.67 41.90
C GLU A 141 15.39 -38.21 41.87
N GLN A 142 14.95 -38.80 40.77
CA GLN A 142 14.83 -40.24 40.61
C GLN A 142 16.18 -40.96 40.52
N LEU A 143 17.12 -40.40 39.75
CA LEU A 143 18.43 -41.02 39.50
C LEU A 143 19.48 -40.64 40.55
N GLY A 144 19.26 -39.55 41.29
CA GLY A 144 20.17 -39.08 42.33
C GLY A 144 21.61 -38.94 41.83
N GLY A 145 22.56 -39.59 42.51
CA GLY A 145 23.97 -39.59 42.13
C GLY A 145 24.28 -40.27 40.79
N PHE A 146 23.40 -41.12 40.27
CA PHE A 146 23.58 -41.81 38.99
C PHE A 146 23.15 -40.96 37.78
N TYR A 147 22.54 -39.80 38.01
CA TYR A 147 22.02 -38.95 36.94
C TYR A 147 23.07 -38.66 35.86
N ASN A 148 24.28 -38.23 36.25
CA ASN A 148 25.34 -37.90 35.30
C ASN A 148 25.78 -39.13 34.47
N GLN A 149 25.85 -40.30 35.11
CA GLN A 149 26.21 -41.54 34.43
C GLN A 149 25.13 -41.98 33.44
N ALA A 150 23.85 -41.82 33.81
CA ALA A 150 22.72 -42.12 32.92
C ALA A 150 22.72 -41.19 31.69
N VAL A 151 22.95 -39.90 31.89
CA VAL A 151 23.08 -38.92 30.79
C VAL A 151 24.24 -39.26 29.86
N GLU A 152 25.40 -39.63 30.42
CA GLU A 152 26.55 -40.04 29.63
C GLU A 152 26.26 -41.33 28.83
N GLN A 153 25.59 -42.30 29.45
CA GLN A 153 25.18 -43.54 28.78
C GLN A 153 24.18 -43.27 27.65
N GLU A 154 23.21 -42.37 27.86
CA GLU A 154 22.26 -41.93 26.83
C GLU A 154 22.98 -41.27 25.65
N ASN A 155 23.92 -40.36 25.94
CA ASN A 155 24.73 -39.72 24.91
C ASN A 155 25.51 -40.76 24.09
N LEU A 156 26.20 -41.70 24.76
CA LEU A 156 26.94 -42.78 24.09
C LEU A 156 26.01 -43.69 23.27
N ALA A 157 24.80 -43.99 23.75
CA ALA A 157 23.81 -44.74 23.01
C ALA A 157 23.34 -43.98 21.75
N ALA A 158 23.11 -42.67 21.85
CA ALA A 158 22.76 -41.82 20.72
C ALA A 158 23.90 -41.78 19.68
N ILE A 159 25.15 -41.69 20.13
CA ILE A 159 26.34 -41.75 19.27
C ILE A 159 26.43 -43.12 18.56
N SER A 160 26.28 -44.23 19.31
CA SER A 160 26.31 -45.59 18.74
C SER A 160 25.23 -45.74 17.66
N LYS A 161 24.00 -45.30 17.96
CA LYS A 161 22.89 -45.34 17.00
C LYS A 161 23.18 -44.50 15.74
N ALA A 162 23.73 -43.29 15.92
CA ALA A 162 24.11 -42.44 14.79
C ALA A 162 25.19 -43.11 13.92
N LEU A 163 26.20 -43.75 14.52
CA LEU A 163 27.21 -44.51 13.80
C LEU A 163 26.61 -45.73 13.09
N GLU A 164 25.74 -46.49 13.76
CA GLU A 164 25.06 -47.65 13.18
C GLU A 164 24.23 -47.26 11.96
N ASN A 165 23.46 -46.18 12.04
CA ASN A 165 22.72 -45.63 10.91
C ASN A 165 23.65 -45.24 9.74
N LYS A 166 24.81 -44.62 10.03
CA LYS A 166 25.80 -44.25 8.97
C LYS A 166 26.45 -45.47 8.32
N ILE A 167 26.63 -46.58 9.06
CA ILE A 167 27.24 -47.82 8.55
C ILE A 167 26.23 -48.62 7.72
N HIS A 168 25.02 -48.81 8.23
CA HIS A 168 24.00 -49.65 7.59
C HIS A 168 23.15 -48.90 6.57
N GLY A 169 23.24 -47.57 6.55
CA GLY A 169 22.36 -46.70 5.79
C GLY A 169 21.03 -46.46 6.49
N TYR A 170 20.27 -45.53 5.93
CA TYR A 170 18.96 -45.15 6.42
C TYR A 170 17.91 -46.04 5.73
N GLY A 171 17.49 -47.10 6.42
CA GLY A 171 16.51 -48.05 5.90
C GLY A 171 15.09 -47.45 5.75
N ILE A 172 14.17 -48.29 5.27
CA ILE A 172 12.74 -47.95 5.02
C ILE A 172 12.06 -47.29 6.25
N GLN A 173 12.51 -47.59 7.46
CA GLN A 173 11.98 -47.00 8.70
C GLN A 173 12.08 -45.48 8.78
N TYR A 174 12.98 -44.86 7.99
CA TYR A 174 13.12 -43.41 7.91
C TYR A 174 12.53 -42.83 6.62
N LEU A 175 11.94 -43.65 5.75
CA LEU A 175 11.23 -43.18 4.56
C LEU A 175 9.87 -42.63 5.02
N TYR A 176 9.80 -41.32 5.25
CA TYR A 176 8.56 -40.61 5.50
C TYR A 176 8.10 -39.97 4.19
N PRO A 177 7.01 -40.44 3.58
CA PRO A 177 6.45 -39.80 2.40
C PRO A 177 6.12 -38.34 2.71
N ALA A 178 6.31 -37.45 1.74
CA ALA A 178 5.88 -36.06 1.87
C ALA A 178 4.41 -35.95 2.30
N GLN A 179 3.57 -36.92 1.93
CA GLN A 179 2.17 -36.99 2.35
C GLN A 179 1.99 -36.89 3.87
N THR A 180 2.84 -37.56 4.67
CA THR A 180 2.75 -37.48 6.13
C THR A 180 3.03 -36.06 6.65
N VAL A 181 3.88 -35.31 5.95
CA VAL A 181 4.16 -33.90 6.28
C VAL A 181 3.01 -33.01 5.80
N LEU A 182 2.42 -33.31 4.64
CA LEU A 182 1.25 -32.61 4.11
C LEU A 182 0.02 -32.77 5.02
N ASP A 183 -0.21 -33.97 5.56
CA ASP A 183 -1.32 -34.28 6.47
C ASP A 183 -1.23 -33.51 7.79
N GLN A 184 -0.06 -32.96 8.13
CA GLN A 184 0.14 -32.11 9.31
C GLN A 184 -0.13 -30.62 9.04
N LEU A 185 -0.36 -30.23 7.78
CA LEU A 185 -0.61 -28.84 7.41
C LEU A 185 -2.09 -28.48 7.61
N ILE A 186 -2.35 -27.18 7.72
CA ILE A 186 -3.71 -26.64 7.84
C ILE A 186 -4.41 -26.73 6.46
N ASP A 187 -5.71 -26.99 6.45
CA ASP A 187 -6.53 -26.97 5.24
C ASP A 187 -6.31 -25.70 4.41
N GLY A 188 -6.07 -25.88 3.10
CA GLY A 188 -5.82 -24.78 2.17
C GLY A 188 -4.36 -24.30 2.12
N TYR A 189 -3.44 -24.94 2.83
CA TYR A 189 -2.00 -24.68 2.68
C TYR A 189 -1.50 -25.14 1.30
N ASP A 190 -0.83 -24.25 0.57
CA ASP A 190 -0.41 -24.47 -0.82
C ASP A 190 1.12 -24.33 -1.03
N GLU A 191 1.55 -24.50 -2.29
CA GLU A 191 2.95 -24.34 -2.70
C GLU A 191 3.49 -22.93 -2.41
N ILE A 192 2.68 -21.89 -2.61
CA ILE A 192 3.10 -20.49 -2.42
C ILE A 192 3.46 -20.27 -0.94
N HIS A 193 2.63 -20.75 -0.02
CA HIS A 193 2.91 -20.70 1.41
C HIS A 193 4.18 -21.48 1.76
N ALA A 194 4.37 -22.69 1.21
CA ALA A 194 5.59 -23.48 1.42
C ALA A 194 6.86 -22.75 0.94
N VAL A 195 6.82 -22.13 -0.24
CA VAL A 195 7.93 -21.36 -0.80
C VAL A 195 8.24 -20.12 0.05
N GLN A 196 7.21 -19.43 0.54
CA GLN A 196 7.39 -18.29 1.45
C GLN A 196 8.06 -18.71 2.76
N GLN A 197 7.59 -19.79 3.39
CA GLN A 197 8.21 -20.30 4.62
C GLN A 197 9.65 -20.77 4.40
N LEU A 198 9.94 -21.45 3.29
CA LEU A 198 11.31 -21.84 2.95
C LEU A 198 12.25 -20.63 2.83
N LYS A 199 11.78 -19.53 2.20
CA LYS A 199 12.54 -18.28 2.11
C LYS A 199 12.80 -17.68 3.48
N GLU A 200 11.78 -17.67 4.34
CA GLU A 200 11.91 -17.16 5.71
C GLU A 200 12.87 -17.98 6.56
N VAL A 201 12.83 -19.31 6.49
CA VAL A 201 13.78 -20.18 7.20
C VAL A 201 15.21 -19.94 6.70
N ARG A 202 15.41 -19.84 5.38
CA ARG A 202 16.73 -19.50 4.79
C ARG A 202 17.24 -18.13 5.26
N ARG A 203 16.35 -17.15 5.40
CA ARG A 203 16.69 -15.83 5.96
C ARG A 203 17.11 -15.96 7.43
N LYS A 204 16.38 -16.73 8.24
CA LYS A 204 16.74 -17.01 9.66
C LYS A 204 18.10 -17.69 9.78
N ILE A 205 18.40 -18.67 8.92
CA ILE A 205 19.71 -19.35 8.88
C ILE A 205 20.83 -18.35 8.60
N LYS A 206 20.69 -17.52 7.55
CA LYS A 206 21.68 -16.49 7.21
C LYS A 206 21.89 -15.51 8.38
N ASN A 207 20.81 -15.09 9.03
CA ASN A 207 20.87 -14.19 10.17
C ASN A 207 21.57 -14.84 11.37
N ALA A 208 21.30 -16.11 11.67
CA ALA A 208 21.95 -16.84 12.75
C ALA A 208 23.47 -16.98 12.53
N ILE A 209 23.88 -17.27 11.28
CA ILE A 209 25.30 -17.32 10.89
C ILE A 209 25.94 -15.94 11.05
N ALA A 210 25.32 -14.88 10.51
CA ALA A 210 25.84 -13.52 10.61
C ALA A 210 25.95 -13.02 12.07
N ALA A 211 25.03 -13.44 12.93
CA ALA A 211 25.02 -13.11 14.36
C ALA A 211 25.94 -14.01 15.20
N ASN A 212 26.61 -15.01 14.62
CA ASN A 212 27.41 -16.02 15.33
C ASN A 212 26.64 -16.78 16.44
N THR A 213 25.33 -16.94 16.30
CA THR A 213 24.48 -17.64 17.30
C THR A 213 24.29 -19.14 16.99
N VAL A 214 25.02 -19.66 16.01
CA VAL A 214 24.91 -21.03 15.48
C VAL A 214 25.53 -22.09 16.37
N GLY A 215 26.51 -21.72 17.18
CA GLY A 215 27.27 -22.67 17.99
C GLY A 215 27.98 -22.00 19.17
N GLN A 216 28.67 -22.81 19.95
CA GLN A 216 29.41 -22.42 21.15
C GLN A 216 30.76 -23.15 21.18
N CYS A 217 31.75 -22.56 21.86
CA CYS A 217 33.07 -23.14 22.05
C CYS A 217 33.73 -22.52 23.28
N ASP A 218 34.50 -23.31 24.02
CA ASP A 218 35.10 -22.94 25.30
C ASP A 218 36.48 -22.26 25.15
N TYR A 219 36.94 -21.99 23.92
CA TYR A 219 38.18 -21.24 23.73
C TYR A 219 38.08 -19.85 24.37
N VAL A 220 39.06 -19.52 25.21
CA VAL A 220 39.16 -18.20 25.87
C VAL A 220 39.47 -17.10 24.85
N GLU A 221 40.32 -17.39 23.86
CA GLU A 221 40.67 -16.45 22.81
C GLU A 221 39.54 -16.33 21.79
N GLU A 222 39.04 -15.11 21.59
CA GLU A 222 37.88 -14.83 20.74
C GLU A 222 38.07 -15.26 19.28
N ASN A 223 39.21 -14.94 18.66
CA ASN A 223 39.48 -15.30 17.26
C ASN A 223 39.48 -16.83 17.07
N ARG A 224 40.09 -17.56 18.00
CA ARG A 224 40.16 -19.02 17.97
C ARG A 224 38.78 -19.64 18.22
N ARG A 225 38.01 -19.08 19.15
CA ARG A 225 36.61 -19.46 19.42
C ARG A 225 35.73 -19.28 18.20
N LEU A 226 35.76 -18.09 17.58
CA LEU A 226 34.99 -17.80 16.37
C LEU A 226 35.39 -18.70 15.20
N SER A 227 36.68 -18.95 15.02
CA SER A 227 37.18 -19.86 13.98
C SER A 227 36.71 -21.30 14.19
N ALA A 228 36.73 -21.79 15.44
CA ALA A 228 36.24 -23.13 15.77
C ALA A 228 34.74 -23.27 15.53
N ILE A 229 33.94 -22.27 15.96
CA ILE A 229 32.49 -22.23 15.70
C ILE A 229 32.24 -22.20 14.19
N ALA A 230 32.95 -21.35 13.44
CA ALA A 230 32.82 -21.26 11.99
C ALA A 230 33.15 -22.59 11.29
N LEU A 231 34.20 -23.28 11.73
CA LEU A 231 34.60 -24.58 11.17
C LEU A 231 33.52 -25.64 11.37
N VAL A 232 33.06 -25.84 12.62
CA VAL A 232 32.02 -26.83 12.92
C VAL A 232 30.71 -26.49 12.19
N THR A 233 30.37 -25.21 12.12
CA THR A 233 29.20 -24.71 11.37
C THR A 233 29.32 -25.00 9.89
N HIS A 234 30.50 -24.78 9.30
CA HIS A 234 30.74 -25.06 7.89
C HIS A 234 30.61 -26.55 7.57
N VAL A 235 31.16 -27.42 8.41
CA VAL A 235 31.03 -28.88 8.26
C VAL A 235 29.56 -29.31 8.32
N PHE A 236 28.82 -28.82 9.32
CA PHE A 236 27.41 -29.14 9.47
C PHE A 236 26.55 -28.63 8.30
N ASN A 237 26.77 -27.38 7.87
CA ASN A 237 26.07 -26.84 6.70
C ASN A 237 26.41 -27.60 5.42
N SER A 238 27.67 -28.00 5.22
CA SER A 238 28.06 -28.79 4.05
C SER A 238 27.31 -30.12 3.97
N LYS A 239 27.08 -30.79 5.11
CA LYS A 239 26.25 -32.00 5.19
C LYS A 239 24.79 -31.70 4.86
N ALA A 240 24.25 -30.65 5.47
CA ALA A 240 22.87 -30.27 5.23
C ALA A 240 22.61 -29.81 3.78
N ASP A 241 23.57 -29.15 3.14
CA ASP A 241 23.48 -28.72 1.74
C ASP A 241 23.60 -29.91 0.78
N LEU A 242 24.46 -30.89 1.11
CA LEU A 242 24.51 -32.17 0.40
C LEU A 242 23.14 -32.87 0.43
N TYR A 243 22.50 -32.95 1.60
CA TYR A 243 21.18 -33.55 1.75
C TYR A 243 20.10 -32.78 1.00
N LEU A 244 20.11 -31.45 1.04
CA LEU A 244 19.20 -30.64 0.23
C LEU A 244 19.37 -30.89 -1.28
N SER A 245 20.61 -31.09 -1.75
CA SER A 245 20.87 -31.36 -3.18
C SER A 245 20.36 -32.73 -3.65
N GLN A 246 20.21 -33.68 -2.74
CA GLN A 246 19.78 -35.05 -3.02
C GLN A 246 18.31 -35.29 -2.64
N LEU A 247 17.66 -34.28 -2.07
CA LEU A 247 16.32 -34.36 -1.53
C LEU A 247 15.30 -34.66 -2.63
N THR A 248 14.44 -35.63 -2.35
CA THR A 248 13.23 -35.95 -3.11
C THR A 248 12.02 -35.87 -2.18
N HIS A 249 10.80 -35.93 -2.73
CA HIS A 249 9.58 -35.87 -1.90
C HIS A 249 9.42 -37.10 -0.99
N ASP A 250 10.07 -38.24 -1.28
CA ASP A 250 10.00 -39.46 -0.46
C ASP A 250 11.13 -39.59 0.57
N THR A 251 12.25 -38.89 0.37
CA THR A 251 13.48 -39.03 1.18
C THR A 251 13.59 -38.00 2.31
N ILE A 252 12.54 -37.20 2.54
CA ILE A 252 12.52 -36.14 3.56
C ILE A 252 12.89 -36.71 4.92
N GLY A 253 12.27 -37.83 5.28
CA GLY A 253 12.51 -38.51 6.54
C GLY A 253 13.94 -39.01 6.74
N GLU A 254 14.50 -39.61 5.69
CA GLU A 254 15.86 -40.14 5.68
C GLU A 254 16.86 -39.01 5.93
N PHE A 255 16.73 -37.90 5.19
CA PHE A 255 17.65 -36.78 5.33
C PHE A 255 17.47 -35.99 6.62
N ILE A 256 16.26 -35.96 7.19
CA ILE A 256 16.03 -35.43 8.55
C ILE A 256 16.84 -36.24 9.57
N GLN A 257 16.71 -37.58 9.55
CA GLN A 257 17.45 -38.43 10.48
C GLN A 257 18.95 -38.35 10.22
N ALA A 258 19.38 -38.35 8.95
CA ALA A 258 20.78 -38.30 8.59
C ALA A 258 21.47 -37.02 9.06
N LEU A 259 20.76 -35.90 9.02
CA LEU A 259 21.26 -34.63 9.54
C LEU A 259 21.29 -34.58 11.07
N GLN A 260 20.29 -35.18 11.74
CA GLN A 260 20.29 -35.31 13.21
C GLN A 260 21.46 -36.16 13.70
N ASP A 261 21.74 -37.27 13.01
CA ASP A 261 22.89 -38.13 13.32
C ASP A 261 24.21 -37.37 13.10
N ASP A 262 24.35 -36.64 11.98
CA ASP A 262 25.54 -35.82 11.74
C ASP A 262 25.71 -34.74 12.81
N PHE A 263 24.62 -34.12 13.28
CA PHE A 263 24.69 -33.16 14.39
C PHE A 263 25.26 -33.80 15.67
N ILE A 264 24.82 -35.01 16.03
CA ILE A 264 25.33 -35.75 17.19
C ILE A 264 26.82 -36.03 17.02
N LEU A 265 27.21 -36.58 15.86
CA LEU A 265 28.59 -37.00 15.60
C LEU A 265 29.56 -35.81 15.50
N ILE A 266 29.12 -34.71 14.87
CA ILE A 266 29.91 -33.48 14.74
C ILE A 266 30.10 -32.85 16.13
N ASN A 267 29.05 -32.76 16.95
CA ASN A 267 29.16 -32.21 18.31
C ASN A 267 30.03 -33.08 19.22
N HIS A 268 29.92 -34.41 19.10
CA HIS A 268 30.85 -35.30 19.79
C HIS A 268 32.29 -35.04 19.32
N SER A 269 32.55 -34.99 18.02
CA SER A 269 33.90 -34.75 17.49
C SER A 269 34.45 -33.38 17.93
N GLY A 270 33.56 -32.41 18.09
CA GLY A 270 33.85 -31.07 18.58
C GLY A 270 34.35 -31.00 20.03
N THR A 271 34.14 -32.03 20.84
CA THR A 271 34.70 -32.11 22.21
C THR A 271 36.22 -32.00 22.22
N ALA A 272 36.90 -32.60 21.23
CA ALA A 272 38.35 -32.50 21.05
C ALA A 272 38.84 -31.09 20.67
N PHE A 273 37.93 -30.21 20.25
CA PHE A 273 38.20 -28.84 19.81
C PHE A 273 37.62 -27.81 20.78
N SER A 274 37.88 -27.99 22.08
CA SER A 274 37.38 -27.10 23.15
C SER A 274 35.85 -27.01 23.17
N HIS A 275 35.19 -28.17 23.11
CA HIS A 275 33.73 -28.32 23.06
C HIS A 275 33.06 -27.43 22.00
N ALA A 276 33.67 -27.30 20.83
CA ALA A 276 33.07 -26.60 19.70
C ALA A 276 31.82 -27.38 19.23
N ARG A 277 30.63 -26.79 19.41
CA ARG A 277 29.35 -27.48 19.18
C ARG A 277 28.35 -26.57 18.48
N ILE A 278 27.49 -27.20 17.68
CA ILE A 278 26.30 -26.57 17.08
C ILE A 278 25.18 -26.53 18.11
N ASN A 279 24.47 -25.41 18.18
CA ASN A 279 23.32 -25.25 19.05
C ASN A 279 22.10 -26.01 18.51
N GLU A 280 21.29 -26.57 19.39
CA GLU A 280 20.03 -27.26 19.02
C GLU A 280 19.09 -26.34 18.23
N SER A 281 19.08 -25.03 18.53
CA SER A 281 18.32 -24.04 17.78
C SER A 281 18.72 -23.94 16.31
N PHE A 282 20.01 -24.12 15.99
CA PHE A 282 20.50 -24.10 14.61
C PHE A 282 20.19 -25.40 13.88
N LEU A 283 20.27 -26.55 14.58
CA LEU A 283 19.76 -27.83 14.07
C LEU A 283 18.28 -27.70 13.68
N LYS A 284 17.43 -27.17 14.56
CA LYS A 284 15.99 -26.97 14.29
C LYS A 284 15.76 -26.18 13.00
N LEU A 285 16.50 -25.09 12.78
CA LEU A 285 16.41 -24.30 11.54
C LEU A 285 16.78 -25.11 10.27
N ARG A 286 17.85 -25.92 10.33
CA ARG A 286 18.26 -26.74 9.18
C ARG A 286 17.29 -27.90 8.91
N LEU A 287 16.69 -28.48 9.94
CA LEU A 287 15.63 -29.48 9.80
C LEU A 287 14.35 -28.87 9.22
N GLU A 288 13.97 -27.66 9.64
CA GLU A 288 12.87 -26.91 9.03
C GLU A 288 13.13 -26.65 7.54
N GLU A 289 14.36 -26.28 7.17
CA GLU A 289 14.70 -26.07 5.77
C GLU A 289 14.51 -27.33 4.92
N LEU A 290 14.99 -28.49 5.41
CA LEU A 290 14.79 -29.78 4.73
C LEU A 290 13.29 -30.11 4.58
N ARG A 291 12.49 -29.89 5.62
CA ARG A 291 11.03 -30.14 5.57
C ARG A 291 10.36 -29.26 4.53
N PHE A 292 10.59 -27.95 4.55
CA PHE A 292 9.95 -27.04 3.60
C PHE A 292 10.45 -27.23 2.17
N ALA A 293 11.74 -27.54 1.98
CA ALA A 293 12.27 -27.90 0.67
C ALA A 293 11.58 -29.17 0.13
N GLY A 294 11.42 -30.18 0.97
CA GLY A 294 10.72 -31.41 0.63
C GLY A 294 9.25 -31.20 0.30
N LEU A 295 8.55 -30.36 1.06
CA LEU A 295 7.17 -29.96 0.80
C LEU A 295 7.01 -29.26 -0.56
N VAL A 296 7.91 -28.33 -0.89
CA VAL A 296 7.88 -27.65 -2.21
C VAL A 296 8.07 -28.67 -3.34
N LEU A 297 8.95 -29.66 -3.17
CA LEU A 297 9.12 -30.74 -4.15
C LEU A 297 7.87 -31.61 -4.28
N ALA A 298 7.18 -31.89 -3.17
CA ALA A 298 5.97 -32.68 -3.14
C ALA A 298 4.80 -31.98 -3.87
N PHE A 299 4.58 -30.69 -3.60
CA PHE A 299 3.55 -29.92 -4.31
C PHE A 299 3.80 -29.88 -5.82
N LYS A 300 5.07 -29.73 -6.23
CA LYS A 300 5.42 -29.80 -7.66
C LYS A 300 5.13 -31.17 -8.25
N ALA A 301 5.50 -32.25 -7.55
CA ALA A 301 5.25 -33.61 -8.01
C ALA A 301 3.74 -33.85 -8.19
N GLN A 302 2.91 -33.38 -7.25
CA GLN A 302 1.46 -33.47 -7.34
C GLN A 302 0.91 -32.71 -8.56
N GLN A 303 1.34 -31.46 -8.77
CA GLN A 303 0.90 -30.67 -9.94
C GLN A 303 1.28 -31.33 -11.28
N TYR A 304 2.48 -31.92 -11.37
CA TYR A 304 2.89 -32.64 -12.57
C TYR A 304 2.03 -33.89 -12.80
N ALA A 305 1.72 -34.65 -11.75
CA ALA A 305 0.84 -35.82 -11.84
C ALA A 305 -0.57 -35.44 -12.32
N GLU A 306 -1.16 -34.40 -11.73
CA GLU A 306 -2.48 -33.88 -12.12
C GLU A 306 -2.50 -33.40 -13.58
N GLN A 307 -1.43 -32.75 -14.05
CA GLN A 307 -1.30 -32.33 -15.46
C GLN A 307 -1.17 -33.51 -16.42
N SER A 308 -0.44 -34.55 -16.04
CA SER A 308 -0.28 -35.77 -16.85
C SER A 308 -1.61 -36.53 -16.98
N GLU A 309 -2.35 -36.69 -15.89
CA GLU A 309 -3.67 -37.35 -15.91
C GLU A 309 -4.67 -36.60 -16.81
N LEU A 310 -4.68 -35.27 -16.76
CA LEU A 310 -5.52 -34.46 -17.65
C LEU A 310 -5.14 -34.62 -19.13
N GLN A 311 -3.85 -34.76 -19.43
CA GLN A 311 -3.39 -35.00 -20.81
C GLN A 311 -3.77 -36.40 -21.31
N GLU A 312 -3.66 -37.42 -20.46
CA GLU A 312 -4.06 -38.79 -20.82
C GLU A 312 -5.57 -38.89 -21.08
N GLN A 313 -6.40 -38.25 -20.23
CA GLN A 313 -7.85 -38.20 -20.45
C GLN A 313 -8.25 -37.45 -21.73
N MET A 314 -7.46 -36.48 -22.18
CA MET A 314 -7.66 -35.80 -23.47
C MET A 314 -7.23 -36.64 -24.68
N ILE A 315 -6.38 -37.65 -24.50
CA ILE A 315 -5.92 -38.55 -25.56
C ILE A 315 -6.86 -39.76 -25.70
N GLU A 316 -7.50 -40.19 -24.60
CA GLU A 316 -8.42 -41.34 -24.58
C GLU A 316 -9.90 -41.00 -24.85
N GLY A 317 -10.30 -39.72 -24.76
CA GLY A 317 -11.67 -39.24 -25.01
C GLY A 317 -11.89 -38.68 -26.42
#